data_AF-A0A0G2GAU6-F1
#
_entry.id   AF-A0A0G2GAU6-F1
#
_cell.length_a   1.000
_cell.length_b   1.000
_cell.length_c   1.000
_cell.angle_alpha   90.00
_cell.angle_beta   90.00
_cell.angle_gamma   90.00
#
_symmetry.space_group_name_H-M   'P 1'
#
loop_
_entity.id
_entity.type
_entity.pdbx_description
1 polymer ?
#
loop_
_entity_poly.entity_id
_entity_poly.type
_entity_poly.pdbx_seq_one_letter_code
_entity_poly.pdbx_strand_id
1 'polypeptide(L)'
;MCIHRHPLGGRNFESFSEDPFLTGKLAAAHVQGLQSWGVGATPKHFVANDQETKRFKVNANITTRALREVYLLPFQMVVRDADPWCMMTAYNKVNGTHCDASQELLIDIARDEWDWSGVFMSDWGGTTSTVESINNGLDLEMPGPAAKRSRTALAQPLKGGLVDLNRVDQAVLRILRLLQRAGRFENASDEQEYCRDMDDPACNTRELLRRAATSGIVMLKNDGSALPLKPDENISKIAVVGPNAKRVVAGGGGSSYIKAPYWTSVFDSVKSQLEGRPTQVLFHPGAKTNRYVPTVSPFRVQNPDTGKSGACLDWRLGHDLSVDVVTRTHM
;
A
#
# COMPACT_ATOMS: atom_id res chain seq x y z
N MET A 1 6.14 -2.65 5.34
CA MET A 1 7.46 -3.00 5.90
C MET A 1 7.38 -4.21 6.82
N CYS A 2 6.54 -5.20 6.46
CA CYS A 2 6.56 -6.52 7.10
C CYS A 2 7.78 -7.30 6.58
N ILE A 3 8.17 -8.38 7.26
CA ILE A 3 9.36 -9.15 6.90
C ILE A 3 8.99 -10.24 5.90
N HIS A 4 9.81 -10.44 4.87
CA HIS A 4 9.64 -11.56 3.94
C HIS A 4 10.07 -12.89 4.58
N ARG A 5 9.30 -13.37 5.56
CA ARG A 5 9.58 -14.63 6.26
C ARG A 5 9.51 -15.84 5.35
N HIS A 6 8.64 -15.79 4.34
CA HIS A 6 8.40 -16.88 3.40
C HIS A 6 8.18 -16.34 2.00
N PRO A 7 8.73 -16.96 0.93
CA PRO A 7 8.65 -16.44 -0.43
C PRO A 7 7.21 -16.36 -0.99
N LEU A 8 6.29 -17.16 -0.43
CA LEU A 8 4.87 -17.17 -0.82
C LEU A 8 4.01 -16.11 -0.12
N GLY A 9 4.62 -15.18 0.62
CA GLY A 9 3.90 -14.06 1.24
C GLY A 9 3.17 -13.23 0.19
N GLY A 10 1.84 -13.18 0.27
CA GLY A 10 0.99 -12.54 -0.73
C GLY A 10 1.23 -11.03 -0.91
N ARG A 11 1.92 -10.39 0.05
CA ARG A 11 2.29 -8.96 0.04
C ARG A 11 3.80 -8.72 0.16
N ASN A 12 4.64 -9.72 -0.15
CA ASN A 12 6.09 -9.51 -0.19
C ASN A 12 6.46 -8.40 -1.20
N PHE A 13 5.73 -8.25 -2.30
CA PHE A 13 5.97 -7.16 -3.24
C PHE A 13 5.73 -5.75 -2.64
N GLU A 14 5.02 -5.63 -1.52
CA GLU A 14 4.65 -4.37 -0.85
C GLU A 14 5.54 -4.06 0.36
N SER A 15 6.52 -4.93 0.65
CA SER A 15 7.52 -4.71 1.70
C SER A 15 8.93 -4.73 1.11
N PHE A 16 9.92 -4.38 1.92
CA PHE A 16 11.26 -4.07 1.41
C PHE A 16 12.17 -5.30 1.33
N SER A 17 12.35 -6.04 2.42
CA SER A 17 13.35 -7.11 2.49
C SER A 17 12.98 -8.18 3.53
N GLU A 18 13.68 -9.31 3.47
CA GLU A 18 13.78 -10.27 4.58
C GLU A 18 14.73 -9.79 5.69
N ASP A 19 15.69 -8.91 5.34
CA ASP A 19 16.65 -8.34 6.28
C ASP A 19 16.03 -7.14 7.03
N PRO A 20 16.02 -7.16 8.38
CA PRO A 20 15.38 -6.12 9.17
C PRO A 20 16.12 -4.78 9.12
N PHE A 21 17.46 -4.80 9.00
CA PHE A 21 18.25 -3.57 8.95
C PHE A 21 18.01 -2.79 7.65
N LEU A 22 18.07 -3.48 6.50
CA LEU A 22 17.76 -2.91 5.20
C LEU A 22 16.32 -2.40 5.15
N THR A 23 15.36 -3.18 5.68
CA THR A 23 13.96 -2.77 5.79
C THR A 23 13.82 -1.48 6.59
N GLY A 24 14.46 -1.39 7.76
CA GLY A 24 14.42 -0.19 8.59
C GLY A 24 15.06 1.03 7.93
N LYS A 25 16.22 0.87 7.26
CA LYS A 25 16.90 1.98 6.58
C LYS A 25 16.09 2.53 5.40
N LEU A 26 15.54 1.66 4.56
CA LEU A 26 14.71 2.08 3.43
C LEU A 26 13.41 2.72 3.90
N ALA A 27 12.76 2.14 4.93
CA ALA A 27 11.54 2.70 5.50
C ALA A 27 11.78 4.09 6.13
N ALA A 28 12.85 4.26 6.90
CA ALA A 28 13.16 5.55 7.53
C ALA A 28 13.41 6.65 6.47
N ALA A 29 14.20 6.36 5.45
CA ALA A 29 14.46 7.30 4.35
C ALA A 29 13.16 7.65 3.60
N HIS A 30 12.27 6.68 3.36
CA HIS A 30 10.98 6.91 2.72
C HIS A 30 10.06 7.79 3.59
N VAL A 31 10.00 7.53 4.90
CA VAL A 31 9.21 8.32 5.86
C VAL A 31 9.72 9.76 5.94
N GLN A 32 11.03 9.96 6.06
CA GLN A 32 11.63 11.30 6.06
C GLN A 32 11.30 12.06 4.78
N GLY A 33 11.45 11.40 3.62
CA GLY A 33 11.14 11.98 2.32
C GLY A 33 9.67 12.34 2.15
N LEU A 34 8.73 11.56 2.68
CA LEU A 34 7.30 11.89 2.63
C LEU A 34 6.97 13.06 3.57
N GLN A 35 7.47 13.00 4.80
CA GLN A 35 7.16 13.99 5.83
C GLN A 35 7.83 15.35 5.59
N SER A 36 8.93 15.42 4.83
CA SER A 36 9.53 16.69 4.43
C SER A 36 8.63 17.52 3.51
N TRP A 37 7.61 16.90 2.91
CA TRP A 37 6.57 17.57 2.10
C TRP A 37 5.30 17.87 2.91
N GLY A 38 5.34 17.75 4.25
CA GLY A 38 4.17 17.99 5.11
C GLY A 38 3.12 16.87 5.04
N VAL A 39 3.47 15.70 4.50
CA VAL A 39 2.56 14.55 4.40
C VAL A 39 2.91 13.52 5.48
N GLY A 40 1.95 13.19 6.34
CA GLY A 40 2.15 12.20 7.41
C GLY A 40 2.33 10.78 6.90
N ALA A 41 3.43 10.13 7.29
CA ALA A 41 3.67 8.73 6.95
C ALA A 41 2.96 7.78 7.93
N THR A 42 2.59 6.60 7.44
CA THR A 42 2.03 5.52 8.25
C THR A 42 2.74 4.19 7.97
N PRO A 43 3.86 3.89 8.64
CA PRO A 43 4.48 2.57 8.61
C PRO A 43 3.48 1.47 8.97
N LYS A 44 3.48 0.40 8.18
CA LYS A 44 2.52 -0.71 8.33
C LYS A 44 3.12 -2.07 7.96
N HIS A 45 2.65 -3.18 8.53
CA HIS A 45 1.61 -3.28 9.58
C HIS A 45 2.29 -3.73 10.88
N PHE A 46 2.02 -3.05 11.98
CA PHE A 46 2.64 -3.27 13.28
C PHE A 46 1.85 -4.34 14.07
N VAL A 47 2.30 -5.58 14.20
CA VAL A 47 3.54 -6.18 13.66
C VAL A 47 3.31 -7.65 13.23
N ALA A 48 4.26 -8.22 12.48
CA ALA A 48 4.30 -9.62 12.06
C ALA A 48 3.13 -10.08 11.16
N ASN A 49 2.60 -9.18 10.35
CA ASN A 49 1.63 -9.48 9.30
C ASN A 49 2.33 -9.98 8.03
N ASP A 50 3.03 -11.12 8.14
CA ASP A 50 3.93 -11.61 7.08
C ASP A 50 3.26 -12.61 6.12
N GLN A 51 1.95 -12.87 6.30
CA GLN A 51 1.16 -13.73 5.43
C GLN A 51 -0.30 -13.28 5.32
N GLU A 52 -0.89 -13.48 4.14
CA GLU A 52 -2.30 -13.12 3.90
C GLU A 52 -3.29 -14.19 4.39
N THR A 53 -2.86 -15.45 4.41
CA THR A 53 -3.71 -16.58 4.74
C THR A 53 -4.24 -16.45 6.17
N LYS A 54 -5.56 -16.27 6.29
CA LYS A 54 -6.27 -16.06 7.56
C LYS A 54 -5.69 -14.91 8.41
N ARG A 55 -5.21 -13.83 7.77
CA ARG A 55 -4.58 -12.69 8.46
C ARG A 55 -5.39 -12.08 9.62
N PHE A 56 -6.72 -12.13 9.56
CA PHE A 56 -7.62 -11.68 10.65
C PHE A 56 -7.67 -12.60 11.88
N LYS A 57 -7.10 -13.80 11.82
CA LYS A 57 -7.27 -14.84 12.86
C LYS A 57 -5.98 -15.53 13.26
N VAL A 58 -4.96 -15.50 12.40
CA VAL A 58 -3.70 -16.20 12.66
C VAL A 58 -3.02 -15.63 13.92
N ASN A 59 -2.46 -16.52 14.73
CA ASN A 59 -1.63 -16.17 15.88
C ASN A 59 -0.18 -16.53 15.58
N ALA A 60 0.67 -15.51 15.44
CA ALA A 60 2.10 -15.69 15.27
C ALA A 60 2.75 -15.89 16.64
N ASN A 61 3.20 -17.12 16.91
CA ASN A 61 3.97 -17.42 18.12
C ASN A 61 5.45 -17.15 17.84
N ILE A 62 5.98 -16.07 18.42
CA ILE A 62 7.31 -15.54 18.12
C ILE A 62 8.05 -15.36 19.44
N THR A 63 9.27 -15.89 19.53
CA THR A 63 10.13 -15.68 20.70
C THR A 63 10.46 -14.20 20.85
N THR A 64 10.63 -13.70 22.07
CA THR A 64 10.98 -12.29 22.33
C THR A 64 12.20 -11.85 21.53
N ARG A 65 13.22 -12.71 21.42
CA ARG A 65 14.42 -12.43 20.63
C ARG A 65 14.09 -12.17 19.16
N ALA A 66 13.36 -13.07 18.50
CA ALA A 66 13.00 -12.89 17.10
C ALA A 66 12.05 -11.70 16.90
N LEU A 67 11.10 -11.51 17.82
CA LEU A 67 10.18 -10.36 17.80
C LEU A 67 10.96 -9.05 17.80
N ARG A 68 11.98 -8.92 18.66
CA ARG A 68 12.82 -7.72 18.80
C ARG A 68 13.81 -7.55 17.65
N GLU A 69 14.61 -8.57 17.35
CA GLU A 69 15.72 -8.48 16.40
C GLU A 69 15.25 -8.43 14.93
N VAL A 70 14.09 -9.01 14.61
CA VAL A 70 13.62 -9.16 13.22
C VAL A 70 12.39 -8.31 12.93
N TYR A 71 11.32 -8.45 13.71
CA TYR A 71 10.02 -7.89 13.35
C TYR A 71 9.83 -6.44 13.83
N LEU A 72 10.30 -6.13 15.04
CA LEU A 72 10.18 -4.80 15.63
C LEU A 72 11.35 -3.89 15.25
N LEU A 73 12.55 -4.43 15.01
CA LEU A 73 13.74 -3.64 14.67
C LEU A 73 13.49 -2.61 13.54
N PRO A 74 12.85 -2.95 12.40
CA PRO A 74 12.55 -1.97 11.37
C PRO A 74 11.68 -0.80 11.86
N PHE A 75 10.65 -1.08 12.68
CA PHE A 75 9.77 -0.05 13.23
C PHE A 75 10.49 0.82 14.26
N GLN A 76 11.31 0.21 15.13
CA GLN A 76 12.15 0.94 16.08
C GLN A 76 13.10 1.89 15.36
N MET A 77 13.72 1.44 14.26
CA MET A 77 14.59 2.28 13.43
C MET A 77 13.82 3.45 12.81
N VAL A 78 12.61 3.22 12.31
CA VAL A 78 11.76 4.30 11.75
C VAL A 78 11.35 5.30 12.82
N VAL A 79 10.97 4.85 14.01
CA VAL A 79 10.67 5.74 15.14
C VAL A 79 11.88 6.62 15.47
N ARG A 80 13.05 6.00 15.70
CA ARG A 80 14.27 6.70 16.09
C ARG A 80 14.79 7.65 15.01
N ASP A 81 14.81 7.18 13.76
CA ASP A 81 15.49 7.90 12.67
C ASP A 81 14.55 8.86 11.92
N ALA A 82 13.23 8.68 11.98
CA ALA A 82 12.29 9.38 11.11
C ALA A 82 10.99 9.91 11.77
N ASP A 83 10.70 9.57 13.03
CA ASP A 83 9.50 9.99 13.78
C ASP A 83 8.21 9.97 12.93
N PRO A 84 7.67 8.77 12.61
CA PRO A 84 6.49 8.67 11.77
C PRO A 84 5.27 9.26 12.48
N TRP A 85 4.44 10.03 11.77
CA TRP A 85 3.28 10.71 12.38
C TRP A 85 2.22 9.70 12.84
N CYS A 86 2.13 8.58 12.14
CA CYS A 86 1.17 7.51 12.39
C CYS A 86 1.84 6.14 12.29
N MET A 87 1.24 5.10 12.86
CA MET A 87 1.55 3.69 12.56
C MET A 87 0.23 2.91 12.46
N MET A 88 0.19 1.91 11.58
CA MET A 88 -1.02 1.08 11.40
C MET A 88 -0.81 -0.29 12.03
N THR A 89 -1.73 -0.70 12.90
CA THR A 89 -1.67 -2.01 13.56
C THR A 89 -2.03 -3.13 12.59
N ALA A 90 -1.45 -4.31 12.82
CA ALA A 90 -1.69 -5.50 12.02
C ALA A 90 -3.01 -6.21 12.40
N TYR A 91 -3.58 -6.95 11.45
CA TYR A 91 -4.78 -7.77 11.69
C TYR A 91 -4.54 -8.96 12.63
N ASN A 92 -3.36 -9.58 12.54
CA ASN A 92 -3.07 -10.84 13.21
C ASN A 92 -2.87 -10.67 14.72
N LYS A 93 -2.78 -11.81 15.39
CA LYS A 93 -2.29 -11.88 16.77
C LYS A 93 -0.79 -12.11 16.79
N VAL A 94 -0.15 -11.63 17.84
CA VAL A 94 1.21 -12.01 18.23
C VAL A 94 1.12 -12.56 19.65
N ASN A 95 1.63 -13.78 19.85
CA ASN A 95 1.68 -14.45 21.16
C ASN A 95 0.33 -14.46 21.93
N GLY A 96 -0.80 -14.56 21.21
CA GLY A 96 -2.14 -14.72 21.78
C GLY A 96 -3.06 -13.50 21.68
N THR A 97 -2.52 -12.30 21.48
CA THR A 97 -3.28 -11.03 21.52
C THR A 97 -3.28 -10.35 20.16
N HIS A 98 -4.41 -9.77 19.75
CA HIS A 98 -4.48 -9.00 18.50
C HIS A 98 -3.62 -7.74 18.60
N CYS A 99 -2.93 -7.38 17.52
CA CYS A 99 -1.99 -6.26 17.55
C CYS A 99 -2.69 -4.92 17.88
N ASP A 100 -3.95 -4.74 17.49
CA ASP A 100 -4.75 -3.55 17.82
C ASP A 100 -5.15 -3.43 19.29
N ALA A 101 -5.03 -4.52 20.06
CA ALA A 101 -5.42 -4.60 21.47
C ALA A 101 -4.27 -5.10 22.36
N SER A 102 -3.02 -5.02 21.89
CA SER A 102 -1.86 -5.50 22.65
C SER A 102 -1.21 -4.36 23.42
N GLN A 103 -1.38 -4.34 24.74
CA GLN A 103 -0.72 -3.38 25.63
C GLN A 103 0.81 -3.47 25.50
N GLU A 104 1.36 -4.69 25.45
CA GLU A 104 2.79 -4.93 25.28
C GLU A 104 3.32 -4.21 24.03
N LEU A 105 2.65 -4.37 22.89
CA LEU A 105 3.10 -3.77 21.63
C LEU A 105 2.87 -2.26 21.58
N LEU A 106 1.64 -1.81 21.92
CA LEU A 106 1.21 -0.45 21.64
C LEU A 106 1.56 0.55 22.74
N ILE A 107 1.73 0.09 23.98
CA ILE A 107 2.06 0.94 25.13
C ILE A 107 3.47 0.62 25.61
N ASP A 108 3.69 -0.58 26.16
CA ASP A 108 4.93 -0.90 26.87
C ASP A 108 6.16 -0.76 25.95
N ILE A 109 6.07 -1.21 24.69
CA ILE A 109 7.14 -1.09 23.70
C ILE A 109 7.10 0.27 23.00
N ALA A 110 6.00 0.57 22.30
CA ALA A 110 6.00 1.73 21.40
C ALA A 110 5.97 3.07 22.15
N ARG A 111 5.23 3.18 23.26
CA ARG A 111 5.14 4.44 24.03
C ARG A 111 6.19 4.52 25.10
N ASP A 112 6.31 3.49 25.93
CA ASP A 112 7.11 3.59 27.16
C ASP A 112 8.60 3.32 26.89
N GLU A 113 8.93 2.32 26.06
CA GLU A 113 10.33 2.01 25.73
C GLU A 113 10.89 2.89 24.61
N TRP A 114 10.12 3.11 23.53
CA TRP A 114 10.60 3.87 22.36
C TRP A 114 10.28 5.37 22.40
N ASP A 115 9.49 5.82 23.39
CA ASP A 115 9.03 7.20 23.53
C ASP A 115 8.34 7.75 22.26
N TRP A 116 7.61 6.91 21.53
CA TRP A 116 6.91 7.34 20.32
C TRP A 116 5.55 7.95 20.65
N SER A 117 5.25 9.11 20.04
CA SER A 117 4.06 9.92 20.39
C SER A 117 3.02 10.07 19.28
N GLY A 118 3.24 9.45 18.10
CA GLY A 118 2.32 9.50 16.95
C GLY A 118 1.03 8.69 17.10
N VAL A 119 0.20 8.64 16.06
CA VAL A 119 -1.15 8.00 16.11
C VAL A 119 -1.11 6.54 15.70
N PHE A 120 -1.58 5.63 16.55
CA PHE A 120 -1.92 4.27 16.14
C PHE A 120 -3.32 4.23 15.52
N MET A 121 -3.41 3.74 14.28
CA MET A 121 -4.69 3.45 13.62
C MET A 121 -4.83 1.96 13.32
N SER A 122 -6.04 1.44 13.29
CA SER A 122 -6.25 0.06 12.87
C SER A 122 -6.03 -0.08 11.37
N ASP A 123 -5.63 -1.27 10.91
CA ASP A 123 -5.92 -1.65 9.52
C ASP A 123 -7.45 -1.70 9.31
N TRP A 124 -7.89 -1.74 8.06
CA TRP A 124 -9.28 -1.56 7.65
C TRP A 124 -10.20 -2.68 8.16
N GLY A 125 -11.08 -2.37 9.12
CA GLY A 125 -11.90 -3.35 9.83
C GLY A 125 -11.09 -4.21 10.82
N GLY A 126 -9.89 -3.77 11.18
CA GLY A 126 -8.95 -4.46 12.06
C GLY A 126 -9.09 -4.14 13.54
N THR A 127 -10.09 -3.35 13.95
CA THR A 127 -10.38 -3.13 15.38
C THR A 127 -11.16 -4.32 15.93
N THR A 128 -10.59 -5.03 16.89
CA THR A 128 -11.13 -6.33 17.33
C THR A 128 -12.06 -6.22 18.54
N SER A 129 -11.80 -5.27 19.44
CA SER A 129 -12.53 -5.05 20.69
C SER A 129 -12.98 -3.60 20.84
N THR A 130 -14.09 -3.39 21.57
CA THR A 130 -14.53 -2.04 21.94
C THR A 130 -13.69 -1.49 23.10
N VAL A 131 -13.52 -2.28 24.16
CA VAL A 131 -12.86 -1.83 25.40
C VAL A 131 -11.36 -2.04 25.34
N GLU A 132 -10.92 -3.27 25.04
CA GLU A 132 -9.49 -3.62 25.09
C GLU A 132 -8.67 -2.80 24.11
N SER A 133 -9.14 -2.63 22.87
CA SER A 133 -8.42 -1.83 21.88
C SER A 133 -8.26 -0.36 22.31
N ILE A 134 -9.27 0.23 22.98
CA ILE A 134 -9.15 1.60 23.52
C ILE A 134 -8.14 1.62 24.68
N ASN A 135 -8.35 0.78 25.68
CA ASN A 135 -7.55 0.79 26.90
C ASN A 135 -6.08 0.45 26.63
N ASN A 136 -5.83 -0.37 25.60
CA ASN A 136 -4.49 -0.84 25.23
C ASN A 136 -3.82 0.01 24.16
N GLY A 137 -4.34 1.20 23.84
CA GLY A 137 -3.58 2.24 23.12
C GLY A 137 -3.80 2.35 21.61
N LEU A 138 -4.86 1.76 21.05
CA LEU A 138 -5.29 2.07 19.69
C LEU A 138 -5.97 3.44 19.66
N ASP A 139 -5.44 4.39 18.89
CA ASP A 139 -5.96 5.76 18.89
C ASP A 139 -7.15 5.92 17.92
N LEU A 140 -7.09 5.32 16.71
CA LEU A 140 -8.08 5.49 15.65
C LEU A 140 -8.61 4.16 15.09
N GLU A 141 -9.93 3.97 15.08
CA GLU A 141 -10.60 2.86 14.37
C GLU A 141 -10.78 3.22 12.89
N MET A 142 -10.39 2.31 12.00
CA MET A 142 -10.60 2.42 10.56
C MET A 142 -11.42 1.23 10.04
N PRO A 143 -12.35 1.43 9.09
CA PRO A 143 -12.79 2.72 8.54
C PRO A 143 -13.96 3.36 9.28
N GLY A 144 -14.37 4.54 8.79
CA GLY A 144 -15.67 5.10 9.07
C GLY A 144 -16.79 4.44 8.25
N PRO A 145 -18.05 4.45 8.76
CA PRO A 145 -18.43 4.81 10.13
C PRO A 145 -17.93 3.76 11.14
N ALA A 146 -17.56 4.21 12.35
CA ALA A 146 -17.00 3.36 13.40
C ALA A 146 -17.97 2.24 13.79
N ALA A 147 -17.48 0.99 13.85
CA ALA A 147 -18.27 -0.16 14.24
C ALA A 147 -18.09 -0.47 15.74
N LYS A 148 -16.84 -0.59 16.19
CA LYS A 148 -16.47 -0.93 17.57
C LYS A 148 -16.56 0.25 18.52
N ARG A 149 -16.41 1.47 18.00
CA ARG A 149 -16.49 2.72 18.75
C ARG A 149 -17.73 3.55 18.42
N SER A 150 -18.76 2.92 17.86
CA SER A 150 -20.07 3.56 17.70
C SER A 150 -20.66 3.93 19.07
N ARG A 151 -21.54 4.95 19.09
CA ARG A 151 -22.27 5.34 20.31
C ARG A 151 -22.99 4.15 20.95
N THR A 152 -23.58 3.29 20.12
CA THR A 152 -24.27 2.07 20.57
C THR A 152 -23.31 1.06 21.20
N ALA A 153 -22.16 0.80 20.57
CA ALA A 153 -21.17 -0.14 21.10
C ALA A 153 -20.55 0.34 22.43
N LEU A 154 -20.39 1.66 22.59
CA LEU A 154 -19.78 2.26 23.78
C LEU A 154 -20.76 2.49 24.95
N ALA A 155 -22.08 2.43 24.72
CA ALA A 155 -23.07 2.82 25.73
C ALA A 155 -22.95 2.02 27.05
N GLN A 156 -22.86 0.69 26.98
CA GLN A 156 -22.73 -0.15 28.18
C GLN A 156 -21.31 -0.08 28.79
N PRO A 157 -20.22 -0.19 28.02
CA PRO A 157 -18.87 -0.06 28.57
C PRO A 157 -18.60 1.26 29.30
N LEU A 158 -19.11 2.39 28.78
CA LEU A 158 -18.98 3.68 29.43
C LEU A 158 -19.77 3.75 30.74
N LYS A 159 -21.02 3.26 30.74
CA LYS A 159 -21.85 3.21 31.97
C LYS A 159 -21.23 2.32 33.04
N GLY A 160 -20.59 1.22 32.62
CA GLY A 160 -19.91 0.28 33.52
C GLY A 160 -18.51 0.71 33.95
N GLY A 161 -17.98 1.85 33.49
CA GLY A 161 -16.63 2.30 33.81
C GLY A 161 -15.52 1.39 33.25
N LEU A 162 -15.81 0.63 32.19
CA LEU A 162 -14.86 -0.33 31.60
C LEU A 162 -13.86 0.35 30.65
N VAL A 163 -14.22 1.52 30.12
CA VAL A 163 -13.35 2.32 29.23
C VAL A 163 -12.58 3.32 30.08
N ASP A 164 -11.25 3.29 29.97
CA ASP A 164 -10.39 4.28 30.61
C ASP A 164 -10.47 5.62 29.85
N LEU A 165 -11.13 6.61 30.47
CA LEU A 165 -11.30 7.93 29.86
C LEU A 165 -9.97 8.68 29.69
N ASN A 166 -8.97 8.41 30.53
CA ASN A 166 -7.64 9.00 30.32
C ASN A 166 -7.02 8.47 29.02
N ARG A 167 -7.24 7.19 28.67
CA ARG A 167 -6.77 6.63 27.38
C ARG A 167 -7.47 7.29 26.20
N VAL A 168 -8.76 7.60 26.33
CA VAL A 168 -9.50 8.36 25.32
C VAL A 168 -8.91 9.76 25.15
N ASP A 169 -8.66 10.48 26.24
CA ASP A 169 -8.08 11.83 26.18
C ASP A 169 -6.70 11.83 25.53
N GLN A 170 -5.84 10.84 25.84
CA GLN A 170 -4.54 10.70 25.19
C GLN A 170 -4.66 10.41 23.69
N ALA A 171 -5.59 9.53 23.28
CA ALA A 171 -5.83 9.23 21.88
C ALA A 171 -6.32 10.47 21.12
N VAL A 172 -7.27 11.21 21.69
CA VAL A 172 -7.79 12.47 21.13
C VAL A 172 -6.65 13.49 21.00
N LEU A 173 -5.81 13.65 22.02
CA LEU A 173 -4.68 14.58 21.97
C LEU A 173 -3.70 14.26 20.85
N ARG A 174 -3.39 12.97 20.59
CA ARG A 174 -2.54 12.56 19.47
C ARG A 174 -3.17 12.89 18.12
N ILE A 175 -4.48 12.67 17.98
CA ILE A 175 -5.21 13.03 16.75
C ILE A 175 -5.23 14.54 16.55
N LEU A 176 -5.45 15.33 17.61
CA LEU A 176 -5.41 16.79 17.52
C LEU A 176 -4.01 17.29 17.14
N ARG A 177 -2.95 16.70 17.69
CA ARG A 177 -1.55 17.00 17.29
C ARG A 177 -1.29 16.64 15.83
N LEU A 178 -1.84 15.52 15.34
CA LEU A 178 -1.76 15.14 13.93
C LEU A 178 -2.44 16.17 13.04
N LEU A 179 -3.65 16.61 13.40
CA LEU A 179 -4.38 17.66 12.67
C LEU A 179 -3.60 18.98 12.65
N GLN A 180 -3.00 19.37 13.78
CA GLN A 180 -2.13 20.54 13.87
C GLN A 180 -0.90 20.40 12.96
N ARG A 181 -0.21 19.25 13.01
CA ARG A 181 0.99 18.98 12.20
C ARG A 181 0.67 18.99 10.70
N ALA A 182 -0.54 18.59 10.33
CA ALA A 182 -1.04 18.61 8.97
C ALA A 182 -1.69 19.95 8.54
N GLY A 183 -1.65 20.99 9.38
CA GLY A 183 -2.22 22.32 9.08
C GLY A 183 -3.74 22.34 8.95
N ARG A 184 -4.44 21.39 9.57
CA ARG A 184 -5.90 21.20 9.39
C ARG A 184 -6.75 22.11 10.25
N PHE A 185 -6.18 22.78 11.25
CA PHE A 185 -6.88 23.85 11.97
C PHE A 185 -6.91 25.14 11.16
N GLU A 186 -5.88 25.37 10.33
CA GLU A 186 -5.77 26.51 9.42
C GLU A 186 -6.55 26.26 8.13
N ASN A 187 -6.47 25.04 7.58
CA ASN A 187 -7.22 24.64 6.40
C ASN A 187 -7.87 23.25 6.54
N ALA A 188 -9.17 23.26 6.80
CA ALA A 188 -10.00 22.06 6.91
C ALA A 188 -10.50 21.54 5.55
N SER A 189 -10.17 22.16 4.42
CA SER A 189 -10.69 21.73 3.11
C SER A 189 -10.12 20.38 2.70
N ASP A 190 -11.00 19.46 2.31
CA ASP A 190 -10.62 18.28 1.55
C ASP A 190 -10.44 18.68 0.08
N GLU A 191 -9.22 18.55 -0.43
CA GLU A 191 -8.99 18.73 -1.87
C GLU A 191 -9.60 17.55 -2.62
N GLN A 192 -10.24 17.84 -3.76
CA GLN A 192 -10.74 16.80 -4.63
C GLN A 192 -9.57 15.97 -5.14
N GLU A 193 -9.65 14.64 -5.05
CA GLU A 193 -8.64 13.77 -5.63
C GLU A 193 -8.63 13.92 -7.16
N TYR A 194 -7.46 14.21 -7.73
CA TYR A 194 -7.27 14.27 -9.17
C TYR A 194 -5.93 13.67 -9.58
N CYS A 195 -5.90 13.08 -10.77
CA CYS A 195 -4.68 12.53 -11.34
C CYS A 195 -3.84 13.68 -11.92
N ARG A 196 -2.68 13.97 -11.30
CA ARG A 196 -1.72 14.92 -11.85
C ARG A 196 -0.88 14.25 -12.93
N ASP A 197 -1.19 14.49 -14.20
CA ASP A 197 -0.30 14.17 -15.33
C ASP A 197 0.56 15.38 -15.69
N MET A 198 1.39 15.82 -14.75
CA MET A 198 2.22 17.00 -14.97
C MET A 198 3.62 16.56 -15.40
N ASP A 199 4.04 16.92 -16.61
CA ASP A 199 5.44 17.28 -16.89
C ASP A 199 5.76 18.60 -16.15
N ASP A 200 5.49 18.67 -14.83
CA ASP A 200 5.86 19.82 -14.02
C ASP A 200 7.40 19.85 -13.95
N PRO A 201 8.07 20.84 -14.56
CA PRO A 201 9.52 20.93 -14.55
C PRO A 201 10.08 21.06 -13.13
N ALA A 202 9.27 21.51 -12.15
CA ALA A 202 9.68 21.69 -10.77
C ALA A 202 9.80 20.37 -9.99
N CYS A 203 9.00 19.34 -10.32
CA CYS A 203 9.00 18.06 -9.59
C CYS A 203 9.75 16.95 -10.31
N ASN A 204 9.89 17.02 -11.64
CA ASN A 204 10.56 16.02 -12.48
C ASN A 204 10.19 14.55 -12.13
N THR A 205 8.90 14.34 -11.83
CA THR A 205 8.39 13.09 -11.25
C THR A 205 8.66 11.89 -12.18
N ARG A 206 8.55 12.08 -13.50
CA ARG A 206 8.79 11.01 -14.47
C ARG A 206 10.25 10.54 -14.47
N GLU A 207 11.21 11.47 -14.42
CA GLU A 207 12.63 11.11 -14.32
C GLU A 207 12.93 10.44 -12.99
N LEU A 208 12.38 10.96 -11.87
CA LEU A 208 12.56 10.36 -10.56
C LEU A 208 12.01 8.92 -10.51
N LEU A 209 10.81 8.68 -11.03
CA LEU A 209 10.20 7.34 -11.12
C LEU A 209 11.04 6.43 -12.01
N ARG A 210 11.52 6.92 -13.16
CA ARG A 210 12.39 6.13 -14.05
C ARG A 210 13.71 5.79 -13.37
N ARG A 211 14.33 6.73 -12.65
CA ARG A 211 15.57 6.51 -11.89
C ARG A 211 15.35 5.51 -10.76
N ALA A 212 14.27 5.62 -10.00
CA ALA A 212 13.93 4.67 -8.94
C ALA A 212 13.70 3.26 -9.52
N ALA A 213 12.92 3.13 -10.58
CA ALA A 213 12.65 1.86 -11.24
C ALA A 213 13.92 1.22 -11.81
N THR A 214 14.76 1.99 -12.50
CA THR A 214 16.01 1.49 -13.09
C THR A 214 17.06 1.13 -12.03
N SER A 215 17.12 1.87 -10.92
CA SER A 215 18.02 1.56 -9.79
C SER A 215 17.58 0.33 -8.99
N GLY A 216 16.30 -0.06 -9.09
CA GLY A 216 15.75 -1.26 -8.46
C GLY A 216 15.91 -2.55 -9.28
N ILE A 217 16.37 -2.47 -10.53
CA ILE A 217 16.59 -3.65 -11.38
C ILE A 217 17.87 -4.37 -10.94
N VAL A 218 17.76 -5.68 -10.68
CA VAL A 218 18.90 -6.52 -10.32
C VAL A 218 19.26 -7.44 -11.49
N MET A 219 20.47 -7.32 -12.03
CA MET A 219 21.00 -8.23 -13.04
C MET A 219 21.46 -9.54 -12.38
N LEU A 220 20.66 -10.59 -12.50
CA LEU A 220 20.97 -11.89 -11.88
C LEU A 220 22.01 -12.70 -12.68
N LYS A 221 22.03 -12.56 -14.00
CA LYS A 221 22.86 -13.35 -14.90
C LYS A 221 23.15 -12.59 -16.19
N ASN A 222 24.39 -12.64 -16.67
CA ASN A 222 24.82 -12.05 -17.95
C ASN A 222 26.01 -12.83 -18.54
N ASP A 223 25.73 -14.01 -19.11
CA ASP A 223 26.76 -14.86 -19.71
C ASP A 223 27.15 -14.36 -21.10
N GLY A 224 28.43 -14.50 -21.46
CA GLY A 224 28.90 -14.23 -22.82
C GLY A 224 28.76 -12.77 -23.27
N SER A 225 28.66 -11.82 -22.33
CA SER A 225 28.39 -10.41 -22.62
C SER A 225 27.08 -10.20 -23.42
N ALA A 226 26.04 -10.98 -23.10
CA ALA A 226 24.73 -10.87 -23.74
C ALA A 226 24.09 -9.48 -23.60
N LEU A 227 24.37 -8.79 -22.48
CA LEU A 227 24.01 -7.39 -22.23
C LEU A 227 25.27 -6.52 -22.02
N PRO A 228 25.22 -5.22 -22.40
CA PRO A 228 24.09 -4.52 -23.02
C PRO A 228 23.85 -4.95 -24.47
N LEU A 229 22.60 -4.88 -24.93
CA LEU A 229 22.29 -5.07 -26.35
C LEU A 229 23.01 -4.01 -27.18
N LYS A 230 23.53 -4.41 -28.35
CA LYS A 230 24.15 -3.51 -29.33
C LYS A 230 23.34 -3.52 -30.64
N PRO A 231 22.22 -2.79 -30.69
CA PRO A 231 21.45 -2.62 -31.92
C PRO A 231 22.34 -2.06 -33.03
N ASP A 232 22.03 -2.39 -34.27
CA ASP A 232 22.64 -1.82 -35.49
C ASP A 232 24.10 -2.25 -35.78
N GLU A 233 24.83 -2.82 -34.81
CA GLU A 233 26.12 -3.47 -35.07
C GLU A 233 25.90 -4.90 -35.60
N ASN A 234 25.30 -5.76 -34.78
CA ASN A 234 25.18 -7.20 -35.06
C ASN A 234 23.75 -7.73 -34.94
N ILE A 235 22.77 -6.86 -34.68
CA ILE A 235 21.39 -7.24 -34.39
C ILE A 235 20.48 -6.55 -35.39
N SER A 236 20.03 -7.28 -36.40
CA SER A 236 19.03 -6.77 -37.37
C SER A 236 17.59 -6.92 -36.87
N LYS A 237 17.35 -7.82 -35.91
CA LYS A 237 16.03 -8.12 -35.35
C LYS A 237 16.10 -8.42 -33.86
N ILE A 238 15.14 -7.90 -33.11
CA ILE A 238 14.91 -8.22 -31.70
C ILE A 238 13.50 -8.77 -31.56
N ALA A 239 13.36 -10.00 -31.09
CA ALA A 239 12.07 -10.59 -30.77
C ALA A 239 11.79 -10.45 -29.27
N VAL A 240 10.77 -9.67 -28.91
CA VAL A 240 10.28 -9.57 -27.53
C VAL A 240 9.19 -10.61 -27.34
N VAL A 241 9.50 -11.67 -26.58
CA VAL A 241 8.60 -12.82 -26.40
C VAL A 241 8.12 -12.91 -24.96
N GLY A 242 6.81 -13.07 -24.77
CA GLY A 242 6.22 -13.40 -23.48
C GLY A 242 4.96 -12.59 -23.13
N PRO A 243 4.15 -13.10 -22.19
CA PRO A 243 2.86 -12.50 -21.83
C PRO A 243 2.98 -11.11 -21.19
N ASN A 244 4.11 -10.81 -20.55
CA ASN A 244 4.39 -9.49 -19.94
C ASN A 244 5.00 -8.47 -20.91
N ALA A 245 5.31 -8.85 -22.15
CA ALA A 245 5.93 -7.92 -23.10
C ALA A 245 5.00 -6.74 -23.43
N LYS A 246 3.70 -6.99 -23.61
CA LYS A 246 2.66 -5.97 -23.86
C LYS A 246 1.69 -5.77 -22.70
N ARG A 247 1.83 -6.53 -21.60
CA ARG A 247 1.04 -6.35 -20.38
C ARG A 247 1.87 -5.59 -19.36
N VAL A 248 1.37 -4.46 -18.90
CA VAL A 248 2.03 -3.71 -17.84
C VAL A 248 1.74 -4.37 -16.49
N VAL A 249 2.82 -4.71 -15.77
CA VAL A 249 2.78 -5.21 -14.39
C VAL A 249 3.59 -4.22 -13.55
N ALA A 250 2.97 -3.10 -13.19
CA ALA A 250 3.66 -2.01 -12.50
C ALA A 250 3.76 -2.18 -10.98
N GLY A 251 2.94 -3.06 -10.41
CA GLY A 251 2.92 -3.36 -8.99
C GLY A 251 2.05 -4.59 -8.72
N GLY A 252 1.95 -4.97 -7.45
CA GLY A 252 0.99 -5.99 -7.04
C GLY A 252 -0.43 -5.44 -6.88
N GLY A 253 -1.36 -6.33 -6.49
CA GLY A 253 -2.77 -5.99 -6.31
C GLY A 253 -3.12 -5.51 -4.91
N GLY A 254 -4.42 -5.32 -4.65
CA GLY A 254 -4.93 -4.91 -3.34
C GLY A 254 -4.78 -3.41 -3.10
N SER A 255 -4.62 -3.01 -1.84
CA SER A 255 -4.60 -1.60 -1.42
C SER A 255 -3.41 -0.78 -1.92
N SER A 256 -2.37 -1.42 -2.45
CA SER A 256 -1.20 -0.75 -3.02
C SER A 256 -1.38 -0.39 -4.50
N TYR A 257 -2.48 -0.82 -5.13
CA TYR A 257 -2.74 -0.51 -6.53
C TYR A 257 -3.04 0.98 -6.69
N ILE A 258 -2.41 1.60 -7.68
CA ILE A 258 -2.64 2.99 -8.06
C ILE A 258 -3.08 3.07 -9.53
N LYS A 259 -3.96 4.02 -9.84
CA LYS A 259 -4.29 4.37 -11.23
C LYS A 259 -3.32 5.47 -11.69
N ALA A 260 -2.31 5.09 -12.46
CA ALA A 260 -1.38 6.05 -13.05
C ALA A 260 -1.98 6.80 -14.25
N PRO A 261 -1.48 8.01 -14.59
CA PRO A 261 -1.87 8.71 -15.81
C PRO A 261 -1.67 7.87 -17.08
N TYR A 262 -0.54 7.16 -17.15
CA TYR A 262 -0.22 6.26 -18.23
C TYR A 262 0.68 5.12 -17.72
N TRP A 263 0.80 4.11 -18.58
CA TRP A 263 1.71 3.00 -18.39
C TRP A 263 2.45 2.71 -19.69
N THR A 264 3.71 2.28 -19.60
CA THR A 264 4.49 1.83 -20.76
C THR A 264 4.79 0.34 -20.64
N SER A 265 4.61 -0.41 -21.73
CA SER A 265 4.97 -1.83 -21.77
C SER A 265 6.46 -2.01 -22.10
N VAL A 266 7.00 -3.19 -21.80
CA VAL A 266 8.39 -3.53 -22.18
C VAL A 266 8.56 -3.46 -23.69
N PHE A 267 7.60 -4.00 -24.45
CA PHE A 267 7.62 -3.97 -25.90
C PHE A 267 7.59 -2.54 -26.45
N ASP A 268 6.67 -1.71 -25.98
CA ASP A 268 6.56 -0.32 -26.46
C ASP A 268 7.80 0.50 -26.09
N SER A 269 8.38 0.25 -24.90
CA SER A 269 9.61 0.91 -24.46
C SER A 269 10.81 0.51 -25.33
N VAL A 270 10.99 -0.77 -25.64
CA VAL A 270 12.06 -1.24 -26.54
C VAL A 270 11.85 -0.72 -27.95
N LYS A 271 10.62 -0.77 -28.46
CA LYS A 271 10.28 -0.25 -29.79
C LYS A 271 10.57 1.24 -29.90
N SER A 272 10.18 2.04 -28.91
CA SER A 272 10.43 3.48 -28.87
C SER A 272 11.92 3.81 -28.79
N GLN A 273 12.71 3.07 -28.00
CA GLN A 273 14.17 3.27 -27.93
C GLN A 273 14.89 2.95 -29.25
N LEU A 274 14.30 2.12 -30.10
CA LEU A 274 14.86 1.72 -31.40
C LEU A 274 14.19 2.40 -32.60
N GLU A 275 13.33 3.38 -32.34
CA GLU A 275 12.67 4.13 -33.41
C GLU A 275 13.71 4.87 -34.26
N GLY A 276 13.56 4.78 -35.59
CA GLY A 276 14.52 5.35 -36.56
C GLY A 276 15.77 4.51 -36.81
N ARG A 277 15.97 3.38 -36.13
CA ARG A 277 17.09 2.47 -36.34
C ARG A 277 16.73 1.33 -37.31
N PRO A 278 17.71 0.71 -38.01
CA PRO A 278 17.46 -0.43 -38.90
C PRO A 278 17.04 -1.71 -38.15
N THR A 279 17.32 -1.81 -36.86
CA THR A 279 16.94 -2.97 -36.04
C THR A 279 15.41 -3.12 -35.93
N GLN A 280 14.85 -4.20 -36.44
CA GLN A 280 13.41 -4.48 -36.36
C GLN A 280 13.00 -5.07 -35.00
N VAL A 281 11.94 -4.54 -34.38
CA VAL A 281 11.36 -5.10 -33.14
C VAL A 281 10.12 -5.94 -33.46
N LEU A 282 10.18 -7.22 -33.12
CA LEU A 282 9.10 -8.20 -33.29
C LEU A 282 8.48 -8.56 -31.94
N PHE A 283 7.24 -9.02 -31.96
CA PHE A 283 6.53 -9.48 -30.77
C PHE A 283 5.86 -10.83 -31.00
N HIS A 284 5.94 -11.69 -29.99
CA HIS A 284 5.10 -12.87 -29.90
C HIS A 284 4.66 -13.08 -28.44
N PRO A 285 3.38 -13.39 -28.15
CA PRO A 285 2.93 -13.56 -26.76
C PRO A 285 3.57 -14.78 -26.08
N GLY A 286 4.01 -15.77 -26.85
CA GLY A 286 4.51 -17.03 -26.33
C GLY A 286 3.36 -17.86 -25.75
N ALA A 287 3.20 -17.80 -24.42
CA ALA A 287 2.18 -18.53 -23.68
C ALA A 287 1.21 -17.59 -22.96
N LYS A 288 -0.02 -18.09 -22.70
CA LYS A 288 -0.99 -17.41 -21.84
C LYS A 288 -0.71 -17.77 -20.39
N THR A 289 -0.68 -16.78 -19.51
CA THR A 289 -0.41 -16.95 -18.06
C THR A 289 -1.45 -16.23 -17.20
N ASN A 290 -2.65 -16.05 -17.74
CA ASN A 290 -3.73 -15.38 -17.03
C ASN A 290 -4.23 -16.27 -15.89
N ARG A 291 -4.27 -15.70 -14.67
CA ARG A 291 -4.88 -16.36 -13.50
C ARG A 291 -6.40 -16.50 -13.66
N TYR A 292 -7.03 -15.51 -14.28
CA TYR A 292 -8.46 -15.44 -14.56
C TYR A 292 -8.70 -15.27 -16.05
N VAL A 293 -9.93 -15.51 -16.49
CA VAL A 293 -10.33 -15.21 -17.87
C VAL A 293 -10.09 -13.72 -18.15
N PRO A 294 -9.36 -13.37 -19.24
CA PRO A 294 -9.13 -11.96 -19.59
C PRO A 294 -10.45 -11.21 -19.75
N THR A 295 -10.49 -9.96 -19.30
CA THR A 295 -11.62 -9.06 -19.58
C THR A 295 -11.69 -8.76 -21.07
N VAL A 296 -12.90 -8.46 -21.56
CA VAL A 296 -13.08 -7.99 -22.94
C VAL A 296 -12.29 -6.69 -23.13
N SER A 297 -11.57 -6.60 -24.26
CA SER A 297 -10.84 -5.39 -24.62
C SER A 297 -11.80 -4.21 -24.77
N PRO A 298 -11.53 -3.04 -24.18
CA PRO A 298 -12.37 -1.85 -24.35
C PRO A 298 -12.48 -1.41 -25.81
N PHE A 299 -11.52 -1.78 -26.68
CA PHE A 299 -11.61 -1.54 -28.13
C PHE A 299 -12.62 -2.45 -28.84
N ARG A 300 -13.16 -3.45 -28.15
CA ARG A 300 -14.20 -4.37 -28.66
C ARG A 300 -15.58 -4.07 -28.08
N VAL A 301 -15.71 -3.07 -27.20
CA VAL A 301 -16.98 -2.67 -26.59
C VAL A 301 -17.16 -1.18 -26.84
N GLN A 302 -18.35 -0.79 -27.26
CA GLN A 302 -18.70 0.63 -27.39
C GLN A 302 -19.70 1.00 -26.30
N ASN A 303 -19.44 2.12 -25.65
CA ASN A 303 -20.39 2.73 -24.75
C ASN A 303 -21.59 3.18 -25.59
N PRO A 304 -22.81 2.70 -25.31
CA PRO A 304 -23.98 2.94 -26.15
C PRO A 304 -24.37 4.43 -26.23
N ASP A 305 -24.02 5.21 -25.21
CA ASP A 305 -24.43 6.61 -25.11
C ASP A 305 -23.40 7.56 -25.74
N THR A 306 -22.10 7.23 -25.66
CA THR A 306 -21.02 8.11 -26.17
C THR A 306 -20.43 7.65 -27.51
N GLY A 307 -20.70 6.40 -27.92
CA GLY A 307 -20.08 5.77 -29.09
C GLY A 307 -18.58 5.49 -28.95
N LYS A 308 -17.95 5.86 -27.83
CA LYS A 308 -16.53 5.65 -27.57
C LYS A 308 -16.28 4.23 -27.03
N SER A 309 -15.03 3.76 -27.15
CA SER A 309 -14.60 2.53 -26.49
C SER A 309 -14.88 2.57 -25.01
N GLY A 310 -15.59 1.57 -24.49
CA GLY A 310 -16.03 1.60 -23.09
C GLY A 310 -17.32 0.84 -22.84
N ALA A 311 -17.87 1.02 -21.65
CA ALA A 311 -19.13 0.42 -21.22
C ALA A 311 -19.95 1.42 -20.39
N CYS A 312 -21.22 1.11 -20.22
CA CYS A 312 -22.15 1.87 -19.40
C CYS A 312 -22.67 0.99 -18.26
N LEU A 313 -22.67 1.53 -17.03
CA LEU A 313 -23.15 0.85 -15.82
C LEU A 313 -24.40 1.58 -15.31
N ASP A 314 -25.53 0.89 -15.31
CA ASP A 314 -26.78 1.37 -14.71
C ASP A 314 -26.88 0.91 -13.26
N TRP A 315 -27.03 1.87 -12.35
CA TRP A 315 -27.25 1.61 -10.94
C TRP A 315 -28.74 1.70 -10.62
N ARG A 316 -29.30 0.64 -10.04
CA ARG A 316 -30.73 0.52 -9.68
C ARG A 316 -30.88 0.24 -8.20
N LEU A 317 -32.02 0.62 -7.61
CA LEU A 317 -32.34 0.28 -6.22
C LEU A 317 -32.82 -1.17 -6.14
N GLY A 318 -31.93 -2.06 -5.68
CA GLY A 318 -32.23 -3.48 -5.51
C GLY A 318 -31.87 -4.32 -6.73
N HIS A 319 -32.39 -5.55 -6.77
CA HIS A 319 -32.06 -6.55 -7.79
C HIS A 319 -33.09 -6.63 -8.93
N ASP A 320 -34.22 -5.93 -8.79
CA ASP A 320 -35.22 -5.86 -9.84
C ASP A 320 -34.72 -4.93 -10.95
N LEU A 321 -34.48 -5.48 -12.14
CA LEU A 321 -33.98 -4.70 -13.28
C LEU A 321 -35.09 -3.90 -13.98
N SER A 322 -36.35 -4.06 -13.58
CA SER A 322 -37.47 -3.29 -14.12
C SER A 322 -37.61 -1.90 -13.48
N VAL A 323 -37.06 -1.68 -12.28
CA VAL A 323 -37.08 -0.36 -11.59
C VAL A 323 -36.15 0.64 -12.25
N ASP A 324 -36.47 1.93 -12.21
CA ASP A 324 -35.69 2.95 -12.90
C ASP A 324 -34.20 3.01 -12.51
N VAL A 325 -33.38 3.48 -13.46
CA VAL A 325 -31.96 3.76 -13.24
C VAL A 325 -31.84 4.99 -12.34
N VAL A 326 -31.17 4.80 -11.20
CA VAL A 326 -30.89 5.85 -10.21
C VAL A 326 -29.75 6.74 -10.67
N THR A 327 -28.70 6.11 -11.18
CA THR A 327 -27.54 6.81 -11.74
C THR A 327 -26.83 5.92 -12.75
N ARG A 328 -26.04 6.56 -13.62
CA ARG A 328 -25.35 5.91 -14.73
C ARG A 328 -23.88 6.31 -14.70
N THR A 329 -22.99 5.32 -14.82
CA THR A 329 -21.54 5.54 -14.88
C THR A 329 -21.01 5.09 -16.23
N HIS A 330 -20.25 5.97 -16.89
CA HIS A 330 -19.57 5.66 -18.14
C HIS A 330 -18.11 5.27 -17.83
N MET A 331 -17.70 4.08 -18.27
CA MET A 331 -16.33 3.58 -18.18
C MET A 331 -15.68 3.53 -19.55
#